data_AF-F0Z9Q4-F1
#
_entry.id   AF-F0Z9Q4-F1
#
_cell.length_a   1.000
_cell.length_b   1.000
_cell.length_c   1.000
_cell.angle_alpha   90.00
_cell.angle_beta   90.00
_cell.angle_gamma   90.00
#
_symmetry.space_group_name_H-M   'P 1'
#
loop_
_entity.id
_entity.type
_entity.pdbx_description
1 polymer ?
#
loop_
_entity_poly.entity_id
_entity_poly.type
_entity_poly.pdbx_seq_one_letter_code
_entity_poly.pdbx_strand_id
1 'polypeptide(L)'
;MGNFFSKKDTFEKKVLAMETMITNMESKNKCSKEFHDKNYKKIIFYFIIIEIILAYFLYNEIFSSEALSEKAMYFVYSFLISIGIYTFAKLYRFTYCKLINNNEKKIKKLYTGLERLFEERKRVTDYDHTKKLFENYENFKKQNVFN
;
A
#
# COMPACT_ATOMS: atom_id res chain seq x y z
N MET A 1 -19.40 49.20 -7.95
CA MET A 1 -18.29 48.33 -7.50
C MET A 1 -18.81 46.91 -7.47
N GLY A 2 -18.18 46.03 -8.26
CA GLY A 2 -18.72 44.74 -8.68
C GLY A 2 -18.99 43.75 -7.57
N ASN A 3 -20.09 43.01 -7.73
CA ASN A 3 -20.53 41.94 -6.86
C ASN A 3 -19.41 40.97 -6.51
N PHE A 4 -19.16 40.83 -5.20
CA PHE A 4 -18.51 39.69 -4.56
C PHE A 4 -19.36 38.42 -4.75
N PHE A 5 -19.50 37.92 -5.98
CA PHE A 5 -19.80 36.51 -6.19
C PHE A 5 -18.51 35.74 -5.91
N SER A 6 -18.22 35.50 -4.63
CA SER A 6 -17.26 34.48 -4.25
C SER A 6 -17.72 33.18 -4.93
N LYS A 7 -16.78 32.51 -5.62
CA LYS A 7 -17.02 31.27 -6.35
C LYS A 7 -17.73 30.27 -5.43
N LYS A 8 -19.07 30.18 -5.52
CA LYS A 8 -19.86 29.17 -4.82
C LYS A 8 -19.34 27.81 -5.28
N ASP A 9 -18.67 27.12 -4.37
CA ASP A 9 -18.15 25.78 -4.59
C ASP A 9 -19.35 24.85 -4.74
N THR A 10 -19.77 24.61 -5.99
CA THR A 10 -20.96 23.82 -6.29
C THR A 10 -20.75 22.40 -5.77
N PHE A 11 -21.81 21.80 -5.20
CA PHE A 11 -21.76 20.43 -4.69
C PHE A 11 -21.18 19.44 -5.70
N GLU A 12 -21.47 19.62 -6.99
CA GLU A 12 -20.88 18.84 -8.08
C GLU A 12 -19.36 18.88 -8.09
N LYS A 13 -18.75 20.07 -7.90
CA LYS A 13 -17.30 20.21 -7.82
C LYS A 13 -16.73 19.49 -6.60
N LYS A 14 -17.45 19.51 -5.47
CA LYS A 14 -17.04 18.80 -4.25
C LYS A 14 -17.09 17.28 -4.43
N VAL A 15 -18.16 16.77 -5.03
CA VAL A 15 -18.31 15.34 -5.38
C VAL A 15 -17.18 14.92 -6.32
N LEU A 16 -16.99 15.65 -7.42
CA LEU A 16 -15.96 15.36 -8.41
C LEU A 16 -14.54 15.39 -7.79
N ALA A 17 -14.27 16.34 -6.89
CA ALA A 17 -13.00 16.42 -6.19
C ALA A 17 -12.76 15.21 -5.29
N MET A 18 -13.79 14.74 -4.56
CA MET A 18 -13.69 13.53 -3.74
C MET A 18 -13.52 12.27 -4.58
N GLU A 19 -14.28 12.10 -5.67
CA GLU A 19 -14.15 10.96 -6.60
C GLU A 19 -12.75 10.91 -7.24
N THR A 20 -12.23 12.06 -7.65
CA THR A 20 -10.87 12.18 -8.18
C THR A 20 -9.83 11.83 -7.12
N MET A 21 -10.02 12.27 -5.88
CA MET A 21 -9.11 11.97 -4.76
C MET A 21 -9.12 10.48 -4.43
N ILE A 22 -10.29 9.85 -4.40
CA ILE A 22 -10.48 8.41 -4.18
C ILE A 22 -9.75 7.62 -5.27
N THR A 23 -10.07 7.87 -6.54
CA THR A 23 -9.47 7.17 -7.69
C THR A 23 -7.94 7.29 -7.69
N ASN A 24 -7.43 8.50 -7.40
CA ASN A 24 -5.99 8.73 -7.32
C ASN A 24 -5.34 7.97 -6.16
N MET A 25 -5.99 7.91 -4.99
CA MET A 25 -5.46 7.16 -3.85
C MET A 25 -5.50 5.65 -4.11
N GLU A 26 -6.56 5.13 -4.71
CA GLU A 26 -6.68 3.72 -5.06
C GLU A 26 -5.62 3.29 -6.06
N SER A 27 -5.46 4.04 -7.15
CA SER A 27 -4.43 3.79 -8.15
C SER A 27 -3.03 3.80 -7.54
N LYS A 28 -2.71 4.81 -6.72
CA LYS A 28 -1.42 4.87 -6.01
C LYS A 28 -1.23 3.71 -5.04
N ASN A 29 -2.27 3.33 -4.30
CA ASN A 29 -2.21 2.24 -3.34
C ASN A 29 -2.01 0.88 -4.03
N LYS A 30 -2.69 0.66 -5.17
CA LYS A 30 -2.51 -0.54 -6.01
C LYS A 30 -1.10 -0.63 -6.58
N CYS A 31 -0.61 0.44 -7.23
CA CYS A 31 0.75 0.50 -7.74
C CYS A 31 1.79 0.28 -6.63
N SER A 32 1.59 0.88 -5.45
CA SER A 32 2.46 0.69 -4.29
C SER A 32 2.47 -0.76 -3.81
N LYS A 33 1.29 -1.40 -3.73
CA LYS A 33 1.16 -2.81 -3.35
C LYS A 33 1.92 -3.72 -4.32
N GLU A 34 1.70 -3.57 -5.62
CA GLU A 34 2.39 -4.34 -6.65
C GLU A 34 3.92 -4.13 -6.61
N PHE A 35 4.35 -2.88 -6.43
CA PHE A 35 5.77 -2.54 -6.31
C PHE A 35 6.43 -3.20 -5.09
N HIS A 36 5.79 -3.11 -3.91
CA HIS A 36 6.32 -3.69 -2.69
C HIS A 36 6.28 -5.22 -2.69
N ASP A 37 5.24 -5.84 -3.24
CA ASP A 37 5.17 -7.30 -3.37
C ASP A 37 6.23 -7.82 -4.34
N LYS A 38 6.48 -7.12 -5.46
CA LYS A 38 7.57 -7.45 -6.39
C LYS A 38 8.93 -7.32 -5.72
N ASN A 39 9.16 -6.26 -4.95
CA ASN A 39 10.43 -6.06 -4.25
C ASN A 39 10.63 -7.09 -3.13
N TYR A 40 9.58 -7.43 -2.38
CA TYR A 40 9.65 -8.49 -1.37
C TYR A 40 10.04 -9.83 -1.99
N LYS A 41 9.44 -10.20 -3.13
CA LYS A 41 9.85 -11.40 -3.89
C LYS A 41 11.33 -11.37 -4.30
N LYS A 42 11.83 -10.21 -4.77
CA LYS A 42 13.25 -10.04 -5.10
C LYS A 42 14.14 -10.20 -3.86
N ILE A 43 13.78 -9.61 -2.72
CA ILE A 43 14.52 -9.76 -1.46
C ILE A 43 14.66 -11.24 -1.09
N ILE A 44 13.56 -12.01 -1.15
CA ILE A 44 13.59 -13.45 -0.87
C ILE A 44 14.46 -14.21 -1.88
N PHE A 45 14.37 -13.87 -3.17
CA PHE A 45 15.19 -14.49 -4.20
C PHE A 45 16.70 -14.25 -3.97
N TYR A 46 17.11 -13.00 -3.70
CA TYR A 46 18.50 -12.69 -3.40
C TYR A 46 18.97 -13.30 -2.08
N PHE A 47 18.09 -13.40 -1.07
CA PHE A 47 18.39 -14.10 0.16
C PHE A 47 18.79 -15.56 -0.09
N ILE A 48 18.04 -16.28 -0.93
CA ILE A 48 18.38 -17.67 -1.31
C ILE A 48 19.76 -17.75 -1.99
N ILE A 49 20.09 -16.80 -2.88
CA ILE A 49 21.40 -16.74 -3.53
C ILE A 49 22.51 -16.54 -2.49
N ILE A 50 22.32 -15.61 -1.55
CA ILE A 50 23.30 -15.34 -0.48
C ILE A 50 23.50 -16.59 0.39
N GLU A 51 22.43 -17.30 0.74
CA GLU A 51 22.51 -18.56 1.50
C GLU A 51 23.33 -19.63 0.77
N ILE A 52 23.15 -19.78 -0.55
CA ILE A 52 23.94 -20.73 -1.36
C ILE A 52 25.43 -20.34 -1.33
N ILE A 53 25.73 -19.05 -1.46
CA ILE A 53 27.11 -18.54 -1.41
C ILE A 53 27.73 -18.78 -0.03
N LEU A 54 26.99 -18.47 1.04
CA LEU A 54 27.43 -18.71 2.42
C LEU A 54 27.66 -20.19 2.69
N ALA A 55 26.78 -21.07 2.20
CA ALA A 55 26.93 -22.51 2.33
C ALA A 55 28.18 -23.02 1.59
N TYR A 56 28.49 -22.46 0.41
CA TYR A 56 29.72 -22.79 -0.32
C TYR A 56 30.98 -22.35 0.43
N PHE A 57 30.99 -21.15 1.01
CA PHE A 57 32.12 -20.69 1.85
C PHE A 57 32.29 -21.57 3.09
N LEU A 58 31.20 -21.87 3.80
CA LEU A 58 31.22 -22.78 4.95
C LEU A 58 31.74 -24.16 4.57
N TYR A 59 31.34 -24.70 3.41
CA TYR A 59 31.82 -25.99 2.93
C TYR A 59 33.35 -26.00 2.80
N ASN A 60 33.93 -24.99 2.14
CA ASN A 60 35.39 -24.91 1.98
C ASN A 60 36.10 -24.84 3.34
N GLU A 61 35.54 -24.09 4.29
CA GLU A 61 36.14 -23.90 5.61
C GLU A 61 36.03 -25.11 6.54
N ILE A 62 35.08 -26.01 6.30
CA ILE A 62 35.07 -27.30 6.99
C ILE A 62 36.32 -28.11 6.63
N PHE A 63 36.76 -28.08 5.36
CA PHE A 63 37.93 -28.82 4.87
C PHE A 63 39.27 -28.08 5.04
N SER A 64 39.26 -26.84 5.54
CA SER A 64 40.48 -26.09 5.82
C SER A 64 41.26 -26.69 7.00
N SER A 65 42.55 -26.35 7.14
CA SER A 65 43.40 -26.79 8.26
C SER A 65 43.28 -25.89 9.50
N GLU A 66 42.28 -25.00 9.54
CA GLU A 66 42.07 -24.04 10.63
C GLU A 66 41.66 -24.70 11.95
N ALA A 67 41.82 -23.95 13.04
CA ALA A 67 41.44 -24.41 14.38
C ALA A 67 39.92 -24.58 14.50
N LEU A 68 39.47 -25.53 15.32
CA LEU A 68 38.05 -25.81 15.53
C LEU A 68 37.26 -24.56 15.98
N SER A 69 37.89 -23.68 16.76
CA SER A 69 37.30 -22.42 17.23
C SER A 69 37.07 -21.41 16.10
N GLU A 70 37.97 -21.36 15.11
CA GLU A 70 37.86 -20.48 13.94
C GLU A 70 36.70 -20.96 13.05
N LYS A 71 36.65 -22.27 12.79
CA LYS A 71 35.54 -22.91 12.06
C LYS A 71 34.19 -22.63 12.72
N ALA A 72 34.09 -22.78 14.04
CA ALA A 72 32.87 -22.49 14.79
C ALA A 72 32.42 -21.02 14.66
N MET A 73 33.37 -20.07 14.63
CA MET A 73 33.04 -18.65 14.42
C MET A 73 32.40 -18.40 13.05
N TYR A 74 32.87 -19.03 11.97
CA TYR A 74 32.26 -18.88 10.65
C TYR A 74 30.81 -19.37 10.62
N PHE A 75 30.50 -20.49 11.29
CA PHE A 75 29.12 -20.96 11.44
C PHE A 75 28.24 -19.94 12.17
N VAL A 76 28.74 -19.38 13.27
CA VAL A 76 28.00 -18.35 14.05
C VAL A 76 27.75 -17.11 13.19
N TYR A 77 28.77 -16.61 12.48
CA TYR A 77 28.60 -15.43 11.63
C TYR A 77 27.65 -15.67 10.46
N SER A 78 27.75 -16.81 9.78
CA SER A 78 26.82 -17.19 8.72
C SER A 78 25.38 -17.21 9.22
N PHE A 79 25.14 -17.86 10.36
CA PHE A 79 23.82 -17.92 10.99
C PHE A 79 23.28 -16.54 11.40
N LEU A 80 24.14 -15.68 11.96
CA LEU A 80 23.78 -14.30 12.31
C LEU A 80 23.39 -13.48 11.08
N ILE A 81 24.11 -13.63 9.95
CA ILE A 81 23.77 -12.97 8.68
C ILE A 81 22.39 -13.44 8.20
N SER A 82 22.13 -14.75 8.20
CA SER A 82 20.84 -15.33 7.81
C SER A 82 19.68 -14.75 8.63
N ILE A 83 19.83 -14.71 9.96
CA ILE A 83 18.84 -14.12 10.87
C ILE A 83 18.64 -12.63 10.58
N GLY A 84 19.73 -11.89 10.36
CA GLY A 84 19.71 -10.47 10.08
C GLY A 84 18.89 -10.15 8.82
N ILE A 85 19.18 -10.85 7.71
CA ILE A 85 18.47 -10.66 6.44
C ILE A 85 17.00 -11.08 6.57
N TYR A 86 16.71 -12.21 7.21
CA TYR A 86 15.34 -12.67 7.44
C TYR A 86 14.52 -11.65 8.25
N THR A 87 15.11 -11.15 9.33
CA THR A 87 14.47 -10.14 10.20
C THR A 87 14.20 -8.86 9.42
N PHE A 88 15.15 -8.40 8.62
CA PHE A 88 15.00 -7.23 7.77
C PHE A 88 13.87 -7.42 6.74
N ALA A 89 13.82 -8.56 6.05
CA ALA A 89 12.77 -8.87 5.09
C ALA A 89 11.38 -8.89 5.76
N LYS A 90 11.28 -9.44 6.97
CA LYS A 90 10.04 -9.49 7.74
C LYS A 90 9.58 -8.11 8.19
N LEU A 91 10.51 -7.27 8.67
CA LEU A 91 10.24 -5.87 9.04
C LEU A 91 9.82 -5.04 7.82
N TYR A 92 10.51 -5.21 6.69
CA TYR A 92 10.12 -4.61 5.42
C TYR A 92 8.67 -4.96 5.08
N ARG A 93 8.32 -6.26 5.13
CA ARG A 93 6.95 -6.69 4.86
C ARG A 93 5.92 -6.08 5.79
N PHE A 94 6.21 -6.13 7.07
CA PHE A 94 5.34 -5.56 8.09
C PHE A 94 5.08 -4.06 7.86
N THR A 95 6.13 -3.29 7.58
CA THR A 95 6.03 -1.84 7.39
C THR A 95 5.18 -1.47 6.18
N TYR A 96 5.41 -2.08 5.02
CA TYR A 96 4.61 -1.73 3.84
C TYR A 96 3.16 -2.22 3.96
N CYS A 97 2.91 -3.42 4.50
CA CYS A 97 1.54 -3.89 4.74
C CYS A 97 0.78 -2.94 5.67
N LYS A 98 1.43 -2.42 6.72
CA LYS A 98 0.84 -1.44 7.62
C LYS A 98 0.51 -0.13 6.91
N LEU A 99 1.38 0.34 6.02
CA LEU A 99 1.14 1.55 5.21
C LEU A 99 -0.04 1.38 4.26
N ILE A 100 -0.09 0.26 3.52
CA ILE A 100 -1.20 -0.06 2.59
C ILE A 100 -2.53 -0.12 3.35
N ASN A 101 -2.59 -0.83 4.48
CA ASN A 101 -3.80 -0.92 5.30
C ASN A 101 -4.25 0.45 5.84
N ASN A 102 -3.32 1.33 6.17
CA ASN A 102 -3.64 2.69 6.59
C ASN A 102 -4.24 3.51 5.44
N ASN A 103 -3.73 3.35 4.22
CA ASN A 103 -4.28 4.00 3.03
C ASN A 103 -5.67 3.46 2.68
N GLU A 104 -5.88 2.15 2.75
CA GLU A 104 -7.21 1.52 2.56
C GLU A 104 -8.23 2.08 3.56
N LYS A 105 -7.84 2.24 4.83
CA LYS A 105 -8.70 2.89 5.83
C LYS A 105 -9.03 4.35 5.49
N LYS A 106 -8.08 5.11 4.92
CA LYS A 106 -8.31 6.50 4.48
C LYS A 106 -9.28 6.54 3.29
N ILE A 107 -9.08 5.66 2.30
CA ILE A 107 -9.97 5.54 1.14
C ILE A 107 -11.40 5.21 1.59
N LYS A 108 -11.55 4.23 2.50
CA LYS A 108 -12.86 3.89 3.08
C LYS A 108 -13.54 5.09 3.76
N LYS A 109 -12.79 5.90 4.51
CA LYS A 109 -13.32 7.13 5.12
C LYS A 109 -13.78 8.15 4.07
N LEU A 110 -13.07 8.29 2.96
CA LEU A 110 -13.48 9.17 1.86
C LEU A 110 -14.79 8.69 1.22
N TYR A 111 -14.94 7.39 0.98
CA TYR A 111 -16.21 6.81 0.50
C TYR A 111 -17.38 7.10 1.46
N THR A 112 -17.18 6.87 2.77
CA THR A 112 -18.22 7.18 3.77
C THR A 112 -18.54 8.68 3.84
N GLY A 113 -17.54 9.55 3.66
CA GLY A 113 -17.75 10.99 3.59
C GLY A 113 -18.56 11.40 2.36
N LEU A 114 -18.28 10.80 1.20
CA LEU A 114 -19.01 11.02 -0.04
C LEU A 114 -20.46 10.55 0.07
N GLU A 115 -20.70 9.38 0.66
CA GLU A 115 -22.05 8.85 0.91
C GLU A 115 -22.89 9.78 1.80
N ARG A 116 -22.29 10.30 2.89
CA ARG A 116 -22.95 11.30 3.76
C ARG A 116 -23.30 12.59 3.03
N LEU A 117 -22.43 13.09 2.14
CA LEU A 117 -22.73 14.29 1.35
C LEU A 117 -23.98 14.09 0.47
N PHE A 118 -24.12 12.91 -0.14
CA PHE A 118 -25.30 12.57 -0.93
C PHE A 118 -26.56 12.43 -0.07
N GLU A 119 -26.46 11.83 1.11
CA GLU A 119 -27.58 11.73 2.07
C GLU A 119 -28.05 13.10 2.56
N GLU A 120 -27.11 13.98 2.94
CA GLU A 120 -27.42 15.35 3.38
C GLU A 120 -28.13 16.13 2.27
N ARG A 121 -27.64 16.01 1.03
CA ARG A 121 -28.26 16.73 -0.09
C ARG A 121 -29.65 16.21 -0.43
N LYS A 122 -29.89 14.90 -0.32
CA LYS A 122 -31.21 14.28 -0.48
C LYS A 122 -32.24 14.80 0.54
N ARG A 123 -31.79 15.22 1.73
CA ARG A 123 -32.67 15.81 2.77
C ARG A 123 -33.00 17.29 2.53
N VAL A 124 -32.16 18.02 1.80
CA VAL A 124 -32.22 19.49 1.70
C VAL A 124 -32.79 19.99 0.37
N THR A 125 -32.72 19.21 -0.71
CA THR A 125 -33.10 19.67 -2.06
C THR A 125 -34.05 18.70 -2.76
N ASP A 126 -34.97 19.22 -3.57
CA ASP A 126 -35.90 18.42 -4.39
C ASP A 126 -35.13 17.49 -5.33
N TYR A 127 -35.52 16.21 -5.31
CA TYR A 127 -34.72 15.05 -5.73
C TYR A 127 -34.30 15.09 -7.22
N ASP A 128 -35.09 15.74 -8.07
CA ASP A 128 -34.98 15.69 -9.53
C ASP A 128 -33.66 16.23 -10.08
N HIS A 129 -33.11 17.31 -9.50
CA HIS A 129 -31.86 17.90 -10.01
C HIS A 129 -30.61 17.12 -9.58
N THR A 130 -30.74 16.27 -8.55
CA THR A 130 -29.65 15.49 -7.94
C THR A 130 -29.67 14.02 -8.33
N LYS A 131 -30.76 13.55 -8.93
CA LYS A 131 -30.94 12.16 -9.38
C LYS A 131 -29.82 11.68 -10.30
N LYS A 132 -29.43 12.51 -11.27
CA LYS A 132 -28.34 12.18 -12.21
C LYS A 132 -26.96 12.07 -11.55
N LEU A 133 -26.67 12.93 -10.56
CA LEU A 133 -25.44 12.84 -9.76
C LEU A 133 -25.43 11.59 -8.88
N PHE A 134 -26.59 11.23 -8.32
CA PHE A 134 -26.74 10.03 -7.51
C PHE A 134 -26.56 8.76 -8.34
N GLU A 135 -27.16 8.70 -9.54
CA GLU A 135 -26.97 7.61 -10.50
C GLU A 135 -25.49 7.47 -10.90
N ASN A 136 -24.81 8.59 -11.18
CA ASN A 136 -23.38 8.58 -11.48
C ASN A 136 -22.54 8.06 -10.31
N TYR A 137 -22.84 8.48 -9.09
CA TYR A 137 -22.17 7.99 -7.89
C TYR A 137 -22.42 6.49 -7.66
N GLU A 138 -23.64 6.00 -7.83
CA GLU A 138 -23.95 4.57 -7.74
C GLU A 138 -23.17 3.76 -8.78
N ASN A 139 -23.05 4.28 -10.00
CA ASN A 139 -22.23 3.66 -11.04
C ASN A 139 -20.73 3.67 -10.66
N PHE A 140 -20.22 4.78 -10.13
CA PHE A 140 -18.85 4.89 -9.62
C PHE A 140 -18.57 3.91 -8.47
N LYS A 141 -19.53 3.78 -7.54
CA LYS A 141 -19.46 2.82 -6.42
C LYS A 141 -19.43 1.39 -6.95
N LYS A 142 -20.29 1.03 -7.90
CA LYS A 142 -20.29 -0.31 -8.52
C LYS A 142 -18.98 -0.63 -9.24
N GLN A 143 -18.36 0.33 -9.92
CA GLN A 143 -17.10 0.10 -10.62
C GLN A 143 -15.91 -0.12 -9.68
N ASN A 144 -15.92 0.50 -8.50
CA ASN A 144 -14.80 0.46 -7.56
C ASN A 144 -14.97 -0.54 -6.40
N VAL A 145 -16.20 -0.98 -6.09
CA VAL A 145 -16.46 -2.02 -5.07
C VAL A 145 -16.27 -3.43 -5.63
N PHE A 146 -16.23 -3.60 -6.96
CA PHE A 146 -16.07 -4.90 -7.64
C PHE A 146 -14.70 -5.10 -8.33
N ASN A 147 -13.70 -4.27 -8.03
CA ASN A 147 -12.30 -4.45 -8.41
C ASN A 147 -11.39 -4.54 -7.18
#